data_AF-A0A969SQP7-F1
#
_entry.id   AF-A0A969SQP7-F1
#
_cell.length_a   1.000
_cell.length_b   1.000
_cell.length_c   1.000
_cell.angle_alpha   90.00
_cell.angle_beta   90.00
_cell.angle_gamma   90.00
#
_symmetry.space_group_name_H-M   'P 1'
#
loop_
_entity.id
_entity.type
_entity.pdbx_description
1 polymer ?
#
loop_
_entity_poly.entity_id
_entity_poly.type
_entity_poly.pdbx_seq_one_letter_code
_entity_poly.pdbx_strand_id
1 'polypeptide(L)'
;MAQITNQTLTLTPFVEGGVAKVNIQVTYDAVFSVSERALTTPPFNWKFLETIQVVGVDLPLGTGEILLEKVLPVQEIPVTAGPGSLTVTRIRTVKALRTLLQEDPAPGDADEIRCHIQILPVSASEFTPQQVLAG
;
A
#
# COMPACT_ATOMS: atom_id res chain seq x y z
N MET A 1 11.59 3.72 -12.21
CA MET A 1 10.85 3.21 -11.04
C MET A 1 9.41 3.05 -11.48
N ALA A 2 8.73 1.98 -11.04
CA ALA A 2 7.38 1.66 -11.49
C ALA A 2 6.48 2.89 -11.34
N GLN A 3 5.66 3.15 -12.35
CA GLN A 3 4.74 4.27 -12.33
C GLN A 3 3.39 3.82 -11.76
N ILE A 4 2.75 4.70 -11.00
CA ILE A 4 1.39 4.51 -10.50
C ILE A 4 0.48 5.41 -11.33
N THR A 5 -0.55 4.82 -11.94
CA THR A 5 -1.55 5.54 -12.75
C THR A 5 -2.96 5.11 -12.38
N ASN A 6 -3.97 5.88 -12.80
CA ASN A 6 -5.39 5.56 -12.61
C ASN A 6 -5.77 5.27 -11.14
N GLN A 7 -5.09 5.93 -10.20
CA GLN A 7 -5.32 5.75 -8.78
C GLN A 7 -6.68 6.33 -8.38
N THR A 8 -7.49 5.53 -7.69
CA THR A 8 -8.75 5.98 -7.08
C THR A 8 -8.88 5.47 -5.65
N LEU A 9 -9.55 6.27 -4.83
CA LEU A 9 -9.92 5.94 -3.46
C LEU A 9 -11.44 5.95 -3.36
N THR A 10 -12.02 4.86 -2.88
CA THR A 10 -13.45 4.77 -2.58
C THR A 10 -13.63 4.43 -1.11
N LEU A 11 -14.46 5.22 -0.43
CA LEU A 11 -14.84 5.03 0.96
C LEU A 11 -16.31 4.65 1.03
N THR A 12 -16.62 3.52 1.66
CA THR A 12 -18.00 3.07 1.83
C THR A 12 -18.31 2.88 3.32
N PRO A 13 -19.07 3.79 3.94
CA PRO A 13 -19.51 3.64 5.32
C PRO A 13 -20.41 2.41 5.49
N PHE A 14 -20.26 1.71 6.61
CA PHE A 14 -21.13 0.59 7.00
C PHE A 14 -21.16 0.42 8.53
N VAL A 15 -22.09 -0.41 9.02
CA VAL A 15 -22.19 -0.78 10.44
C VAL A 15 -22.01 -2.28 10.59
N GLU A 16 -21.13 -2.70 11.50
CA GLU A 16 -20.87 -4.11 11.80
C GLU A 16 -20.81 -4.29 13.31
N GLY A 17 -21.71 -5.11 13.87
CA GLY A 17 -21.80 -5.30 15.31
C GLY A 17 -22.20 -4.05 16.10
N GLY A 18 -22.97 -3.13 15.49
CA GLY A 18 -23.35 -1.86 16.10
C GLY A 18 -22.26 -0.78 16.09
N VAL A 19 -21.10 -1.05 15.48
CA VAL A 19 -19.98 -0.12 15.37
C VAL A 19 -19.89 0.45 13.96
N ALA A 20 -19.76 1.77 13.84
CA ALA A 20 -19.56 2.45 12.56
C ALA A 20 -18.16 2.19 12.02
N LYS A 21 -18.10 1.74 10.76
CA LYS A 21 -16.87 1.38 10.05
C LYS A 21 -16.87 1.97 8.65
N VAL A 22 -15.71 1.99 8.02
CA VAL A 22 -15.51 2.40 6.64
C VAL A 22 -14.76 1.31 5.90
N ASN A 23 -15.28 0.92 4.74
CA ASN A 23 -14.57 0.08 3.80
C ASN A 23 -13.75 1.00 2.89
N ILE A 24 -12.43 0.90 2.99
CA ILE A 24 -11.47 1.66 2.21
C ILE A 24 -11.04 0.79 1.04
N GLN A 25 -11.28 1.25 -0.18
CA GLN A 25 -10.82 0.58 -1.39
C GLN A 25 -9.89 1.52 -2.18
N VAL A 26 -8.69 1.03 -2.44
CA VAL A 26 -7.68 1.71 -3.27
C VAL A 26 -7.52 0.90 -4.56
N THR A 27 -7.74 1.53 -5.70
CA THR A 27 -7.45 0.95 -7.02
C THR A 27 -6.37 1.74 -7.71
N TYR A 28 -5.49 1.09 -8.45
CA TYR A 28 -4.48 1.75 -9.28
C TYR A 28 -3.88 0.76 -10.29
N ASP A 29 -3.18 1.29 -11.27
CA ASP A 29 -2.34 0.54 -12.18
C ASP A 29 -0.86 0.74 -11.82
N ALA A 30 -0.15 -0.37 -11.62
CA ALA A 30 1.30 -0.39 -11.51
C ALA A 30 1.91 -0.67 -12.89
N VAL A 31 2.62 0.31 -13.45
CA VAL A 31 3.23 0.22 -14.78
C VAL A 31 4.73 0.03 -14.65
N PHE A 32 5.22 -1.10 -15.15
CA PHE A 32 6.62 -1.49 -15.16
C PHE A 32 7.18 -1.36 -16.57
N SER A 33 8.29 -0.64 -16.69
CA SER A 33 9.11 -0.55 -17.89
C SER A 33 9.77 -1.89 -18.22
N VAL A 34 10.25 -2.04 -19.44
CA VAL A 34 11.03 -3.21 -19.87
C VAL A 34 12.26 -3.45 -18.97
N SER A 35 12.91 -2.37 -18.52
CA SER A 35 14.08 -2.45 -17.65
C SER A 35 13.73 -3.00 -16.27
N GLU A 36 12.62 -2.58 -15.68
CA GLU A 36 12.16 -3.09 -14.38
C GLU A 36 11.76 -4.56 -14.45
N ARG A 37 11.11 -4.94 -15.55
CA ARG A 37 10.77 -6.35 -15.81
C ARG A 37 12.00 -7.22 -15.98
N ALA A 38 13.09 -6.69 -16.54
CA ALA A 38 14.35 -7.44 -16.65
C ALA A 38 15.01 -7.71 -15.29
N LEU A 39 14.80 -6.84 -14.30
CA LEU A 39 15.36 -7.01 -12.95
C LEU A 39 14.74 -8.18 -12.18
N THR A 40 13.62 -8.74 -12.63
CA THR A 40 13.02 -9.94 -12.01
C THR A 40 13.74 -11.23 -12.40
N THR A 41 14.69 -11.16 -13.36
CA THR A 41 15.46 -12.32 -13.81
C THR A 41 16.83 -12.42 -13.12
N PRO A 42 17.49 -13.60 -13.14
CA PRO A 42 18.86 -13.73 -12.69
C PRO A 42 19.82 -12.76 -13.41
N PRO A 43 20.81 -12.18 -12.71
CA PRO A 43 21.20 -12.48 -11.33
C PRO A 43 20.41 -11.69 -10.25
N PHE A 44 19.58 -10.72 -10.63
CA PHE A 44 18.98 -9.78 -9.68
C PHE A 44 17.85 -10.39 -8.87
N ASN A 45 16.96 -11.13 -9.54
CA ASN A 45 15.80 -11.78 -8.91
C ASN A 45 14.97 -10.82 -8.04
N TRP A 46 14.81 -9.57 -8.50
CA TRP A 46 14.03 -8.57 -7.77
C TRP A 46 12.55 -8.92 -7.78
N LYS A 47 11.92 -8.62 -6.65
CA LYS A 47 10.48 -8.60 -6.47
C LYS A 47 10.05 -7.16 -6.27
N PHE A 48 8.79 -6.87 -6.57
CA PHE A 48 8.22 -5.55 -6.33
C PHE A 48 7.13 -5.69 -5.28
N LEU A 49 7.31 -5.01 -4.15
CA LEU A 49 6.34 -4.99 -3.07
C LEU A 49 5.57 -3.68 -3.10
N GLU A 50 4.26 -3.75 -2.88
CA GLU A 50 3.42 -2.58 -2.67
C GLU A 50 3.17 -2.34 -1.18
N THR A 51 3.30 -1.08 -0.78
CA THR A 51 2.90 -0.58 0.53
C THR A 51 1.86 0.52 0.35
N ILE A 52 0.84 0.53 1.18
CA ILE A 52 -0.22 1.55 1.15
C ILE A 52 -0.45 2.05 2.56
N GLN A 53 -0.29 3.35 2.74
CA GLN A 53 -0.53 4.04 4.00
C GLN A 53 -1.77 4.92 3.85
N VAL A 54 -2.64 4.92 4.87
CA VAL A 54 -3.71 5.91 4.98
C VAL A 54 -3.17 7.07 5.80
N VAL A 55 -3.29 8.27 5.24
CA VAL A 55 -2.69 9.49 5.75
C VAL A 55 -3.76 10.55 5.82
N GLY A 56 -3.67 11.39 6.84
CA GLY A 56 -4.57 12.52 6.95
C GLY A 56 -4.27 13.72 6.05
N VAL A 57 -5.29 14.52 5.77
CA VAL A 57 -5.23 15.72 4.91
C VAL A 57 -5.11 17.02 5.72
N ASP A 58 -5.68 17.13 6.91
CA ASP A 58 -5.92 18.42 7.58
C ASP A 58 -4.76 18.94 8.44
N LEU A 59 -3.64 18.22 8.49
CA LEU A 59 -2.47 18.68 9.23
C LEU A 59 -1.65 19.71 8.45
N PRO A 60 -1.18 20.79 9.11
CA PRO A 60 -0.40 21.84 8.46
C PRO A 60 0.91 21.25 7.90
N LEU A 61 0.95 21.17 6.57
CA LEU A 61 2.12 20.96 5.70
C LEU A 61 3.33 20.26 6.34
N GLY A 62 3.42 18.94 6.15
CA GLY A 62 4.72 18.24 6.17
C GLY A 62 4.68 16.83 6.74
N THR A 63 3.74 16.55 7.63
CA THR A 63 3.56 15.23 8.23
C THR A 63 2.05 14.98 8.34
N GLY A 64 1.43 14.56 7.24
CA GLY A 64 0.10 13.98 7.37
C GLY A 64 0.20 12.83 8.37
N GLU A 65 -0.66 12.82 9.37
CA GLU A 65 -0.65 11.79 10.40
C GLU A 65 -0.95 10.47 9.71
N ILE A 66 -0.08 9.47 9.95
CA ILE A 66 -0.32 8.14 9.44
C ILE A 66 -1.42 7.54 10.31
N LEU A 67 -2.66 7.65 9.82
CA LEU A 67 -3.83 7.13 10.50
C LEU A 67 -3.77 5.60 10.56
N LEU A 68 -3.33 4.97 9.47
CA LEU A 68 -3.24 3.53 9.34
C LEU A 68 -2.00 3.12 8.52
N GLU A 69 -0.94 2.68 9.19
CA GLU A 69 0.32 2.32 8.53
C GLU A 69 0.37 0.85 8.04
N LYS A 70 -0.40 -0.05 8.66
CA LYS A 70 -0.24 -1.52 8.50
C LYS A 70 -1.50 -2.30 8.20
N VAL A 71 -2.62 -1.62 7.96
CA VAL A 71 -3.91 -2.30 7.85
C VAL A 71 -4.08 -2.93 6.46
N LEU A 72 -3.46 -2.34 5.43
CA LEU A 72 -3.27 -3.01 4.16
C LEU A 72 -1.95 -3.82 4.20
N PRO A 73 -2.00 -5.16 4.16
CA PRO A 73 -0.80 -5.97 4.20
C PRO A 73 0.09 -5.66 2.99
N VAL A 74 1.41 -5.66 3.18
CA VAL A 74 2.35 -5.58 2.07
C VAL A 74 2.09 -6.75 1.11
N GLN A 75 2.03 -6.48 -0.19
CA GLN A 75 1.82 -7.53 -1.19
C GLN A 75 2.88 -7.46 -2.29
N GLU A 76 3.27 -8.64 -2.76
CA GLU A 76 4.09 -8.76 -3.98
C GLU A 76 3.21 -8.48 -5.21
N ILE A 77 3.71 -7.63 -6.10
CA ILE A 77 3.14 -7.42 -7.43
C ILE A 77 3.78 -8.45 -8.36
N PRO A 78 2.99 -9.32 -9.04
CA PRO A 78 3.53 -10.29 -9.97
C PRO A 78 4.07 -9.57 -11.22
N VAL A 79 5.38 -9.52 -11.36
CA VAL A 79 6.07 -8.89 -12.50
C VAL A 79 6.86 -9.96 -13.26
N THR A 80 6.52 -10.15 -14.54
CA THR A 80 7.19 -11.11 -15.41
C THR A 80 8.08 -10.39 -16.42
N ALA A 81 9.25 -10.97 -16.69
CA ALA A 81 10.13 -10.51 -17.75
C ALA A 81 9.44 -10.59 -19.14
N GLY A 82 9.82 -9.70 -20.05
CA GLY A 82 9.33 -9.74 -21.43
C GLY A 82 9.46 -8.39 -22.13
N PRO A 83 9.12 -8.34 -23.44
CA PRO A 83 9.19 -7.11 -24.22
C PRO A 83 8.10 -6.11 -23.82
N GLY A 84 8.40 -4.82 -23.93
CA GLY A 84 7.45 -3.73 -23.67
C GLY A 84 7.15 -3.47 -22.19
N SER A 85 6.23 -2.53 -21.94
CA SER A 85 5.72 -2.26 -20.58
C SER A 85 4.74 -3.33 -20.12
N LEU A 86 4.69 -3.57 -18.81
CA LEU A 86 3.67 -4.40 -18.15
C LEU A 86 2.83 -3.50 -17.25
N THR A 87 1.51 -3.56 -17.41
CA THR A 87 0.56 -2.91 -16.50
C THR A 87 -0.10 -3.98 -15.65
N VAL A 88 -0.08 -3.79 -14.32
CA VAL A 88 -0.76 -4.67 -13.37
C VAL A 88 -1.79 -3.83 -12.61
N THR A 89 -3.08 -4.09 -12.85
CA THR A 89 -4.17 -3.45 -12.10
C THR A 89 -4.27 -4.05 -10.70
N ARG A 90 -4.39 -3.18 -9.71
CA ARG A 90 -4.44 -3.51 -8.28
C ARG A 90 -5.74 -3.00 -7.67
N ILE A 91 -6.34 -3.84 -6.82
CA ILE A 91 -7.51 -3.48 -6.00
C ILE A 91 -7.19 -3.94 -4.58
N ARG A 92 -7.14 -3.00 -3.65
CA ARG A 92 -6.77 -3.22 -2.26
C ARG A 92 -7.87 -2.72 -1.36
N THR A 93 -8.38 -3.59 -0.50
CA THR A 93 -9.53 -3.29 0.35
C THR A 93 -9.22 -3.58 1.80
N VAL A 94 -9.68 -2.69 2.68
CA VAL A 94 -9.57 -2.87 4.13
C VAL A 94 -10.73 -2.23 4.87
N LYS A 95 -11.08 -2.82 6.02
CA LYS A 95 -12.07 -2.27 6.93
C LYS A 95 -11.36 -1.51 8.06
N ALA A 96 -11.81 -0.30 8.34
CA ALA A 96 -11.32 0.50 9.46
C ALA A 96 -12.50 1.00 10.31
N LEU A 97 -12.23 1.28 11.58
CA LEU A 97 -13.19 2.00 12.43
C LEU A 97 -13.27 3.46 11.95
N ARG A 98 -14.48 4.01 11.92
CA ARG A 98 -14.69 5.43 11.55
C ARG A 98 -13.88 6.39 12.44
N THR A 99 -13.74 6.05 13.72
CA THR A 99 -12.98 6.85 14.70
C THR A 99 -11.47 6.86 14.46
N LEU A 100 -10.93 5.90 13.69
CA LEU A 100 -9.50 5.88 13.34
C LEU A 100 -9.21 6.71 12.08
N LEU A 101 -10.24 7.13 11.36
CA LEU A 101 -10.12 7.93 10.15
C LEU A 101 -10.45 9.40 10.39
N GLN A 102 -11.01 9.74 11.55
CA GLN A 102 -11.34 11.12 11.91
C GLN A 102 -10.07 11.84 12.38
N GLU A 103 -9.68 12.87 11.66
CA GLU A 103 -8.55 13.74 12.04
C GLU A 103 -8.98 14.83 13.03
N ASP A 104 -10.14 15.43 12.81
CA ASP A 104 -10.68 16.52 13.63
C ASP A 104 -12.17 16.34 13.92
N PRO A 105 -12.55 15.79 15.08
CA PRO A 105 -13.96 15.57 15.40
C PRO A 105 -14.69 16.89 15.69
N ALA A 106 -15.20 17.55 14.65
CA ALA A 106 -16.15 18.66 14.74
C ALA A 106 -17.52 18.27 14.15
N PRO A 107 -18.64 18.77 14.71
CA PRO A 107 -19.96 18.55 14.14
C PRO A 107 -20.04 19.10 12.70
N GLY A 108 -20.33 18.21 11.75
CA GLY A 108 -20.43 18.57 10.33
C GLY A 108 -19.14 18.40 9.54
N ASP A 109 -18.07 17.93 10.18
CA ASP A 109 -16.81 17.68 9.50
C ASP A 109 -16.81 16.36 8.72
N ALA A 110 -16.27 16.40 7.51
CA ALA A 110 -16.09 15.21 6.70
C ALA A 110 -14.77 14.54 7.06
N ASP A 111 -14.68 13.21 6.88
CA ASP A 111 -13.34 12.60 6.88
C ASP A 111 -12.60 13.04 5.62
N GLU A 112 -11.44 13.67 5.79
CA GLU A 112 -10.54 13.99 4.69
C GLU A 112 -9.28 13.12 4.75
N ILE A 113 -9.37 11.89 4.23
CA ILE A 113 -8.20 10.99 4.15
C ILE A 113 -7.64 10.87 2.74
N ARG A 114 -6.34 10.58 2.65
CA ARG A 114 -5.64 10.20 1.42
C ARG A 114 -4.87 8.90 1.59
N CYS A 115 -4.58 8.22 0.48
CA CYS A 115 -3.73 7.04 0.49
C CYS A 115 -2.41 7.33 -0.21
N HIS A 116 -1.30 6.97 0.44
CA HIS A 116 0.03 7.00 -0.14
C HIS A 116 0.43 5.59 -0.56
N ILE A 117 0.62 5.40 -1.86
CA ILE A 117 0.98 4.12 -2.46
C ILE A 117 2.47 4.17 -2.82
N GLN A 118 3.24 3.17 -2.40
CA GLN A 118 4.64 3.03 -2.80
C GLN A 118 4.88 1.62 -3.37
N ILE A 119 5.74 1.55 -4.38
CA ILE A 119 6.21 0.29 -4.97
C ILE A 119 7.71 0.23 -4.74
N LEU A 120 8.15 -0.73 -3.93
CA LEU A 120 9.53 -0.90 -3.52
C LEU A 120 10.13 -2.13 -4.21
N PRO A 121 11.25 -2.01 -4.93
CA PRO A 121 12.01 -3.16 -5.35
C PRO A 121 12.68 -3.80 -4.12
N VAL A 122 12.57 -5.11 -3.98
CA VAL A 122 13.28 -5.89 -2.97
C VAL A 122 14.02 -7.03 -3.65
N SER A 123 15.27 -7.27 -3.26
CA SER A 123 16.00 -8.47 -3.67
C SER A 123 15.74 -9.60 -2.68
N ALA A 124 16.21 -10.81 -3.02
CA ALA A 124 16.27 -11.90 -2.07
C ALA A 124 16.97 -11.45 -0.77
N SER A 125 16.37 -11.80 0.36
CA SER A 125 16.96 -11.66 1.69
C SER A 125 16.95 -13.03 2.36
N GLU A 126 18.00 -13.35 3.11
CA GLU A 126 18.17 -14.63 3.78
C GLU A 126 18.55 -14.37 5.24
N PHE A 127 18.01 -15.16 6.16
CA PHE A 127 18.44 -15.12 7.56
C PHE A 127 19.75 -15.89 7.71
N THR A 128 20.64 -15.41 8.57
CA THR A 128 21.81 -16.22 8.96
C THR A 128 21.35 -17.51 9.65
N PRO A 129 22.04 -18.64 9.46
CA PRO A 129 21.76 -19.86 10.20
C PRO A 129 21.77 -19.62 11.71
N GLN A 130 20.87 -20.29 12.45
CA GLN A 130 20.86 -20.26 13.91
C GLN A 130 22.17 -20.83 14.47
N GLN A 131 22.81 -20.10 15.39
CA GLN A 131 23.94 -20.58 16.17
C GLN A 131 23.46 -20.95 17.58
N VAL A 132 23.85 -22.11 18.09
CA VAL A 132 23.64 -22.50 19.49
C VAL A 132 24.96 -22.30 20.22
N LEU A 133 24.98 -21.43 21.23
CA LEU A 133 26.09 -21.37 22.18
C LEU A 133 26.00 -22.62 23.06
N ALA A 134 26.92 -23.56 22.89
CA ALA A 134 27.08 -24.65 23.85
C ALA A 134 27.41 -24.04 25.23
N GLY A 135 26.65 -24.43 26.25
CA GLY A 135 26.96 -24.16 27.65
C GLY A 135 28.11 -25.03 28.16
#